data_AF-A0A3D8UGD0-F1
#
_entry.id   AF-A0A3D8UGD0-F1
#
_cell.length_a   1.000
_cell.length_b   1.000
_cell.length_c   1.000
_cell.angle_alpha   90.00
_cell.angle_beta   90.00
_cell.angle_gamma   90.00
#
_symmetry.space_group_name_H-M   'P 1'
#
loop_
_entity.id
_entity.type
_entity.pdbx_description
1 polymer ?
#
loop_
_entity_poly.entity_id
_entity_poly.type
_entity_poly.pdbx_seq_one_letter_code
_entity_poly.pdbx_strand_id
1 'polypeptide(L)'
;MIKKSLIFILFFTACSIGTENSVEELIIETTITSTTPSTTTSTTTTSPSTTVTTSTTTTTIPKKIFISMDHPSEREDIPNSNLGYGDFIERLPGYEGDVIENLEIRLAINELPDPFRTILKEEILVVNGCHPYGKVLFKRCVYGVFDPLGYDEDGNYGNDWSLSIWISDRGLQSGQLNDILIHEAAHAYSYLRLRTCKAPGGESYRNLAHRKFGGEENLADIFVYYFGGKWTNYIELEVLAIDYRRWVGEMIAYCELYNLEKNT
;
A
#
# COMPACT_ATOMS: atom_id res chain seq x y z
N MET A 1 4.28 -37.50 -8.60
CA MET A 1 4.84 -36.68 -7.51
C MET A 1 4.20 -35.29 -7.57
N ILE A 2 3.34 -34.98 -6.61
CA ILE A 2 2.63 -33.69 -6.50
C ILE A 2 3.67 -32.64 -6.08
N LYS A 3 3.99 -31.69 -6.98
CA LYS A 3 4.72 -30.47 -6.60
C LYS A 3 3.73 -29.54 -5.89
N LYS A 4 3.97 -29.29 -4.60
CA LYS A 4 3.30 -28.21 -3.86
C LYS A 4 3.71 -26.88 -4.51
N SER A 5 2.75 -26.16 -5.06
CA SER A 5 2.96 -24.79 -5.54
C SER A 5 2.55 -23.82 -4.43
N LEU A 6 3.43 -22.85 -4.16
CA LEU A 6 3.29 -21.85 -3.11
C LEU A 6 2.37 -20.72 -3.63
N ILE A 7 1.22 -20.54 -2.98
CA ILE A 7 0.27 -19.48 -3.29
C ILE A 7 0.75 -18.18 -2.64
N PHE A 8 0.93 -17.12 -3.42
CA PHE A 8 1.14 -15.76 -2.93
C PHE A 8 -0.19 -15.01 -3.05
N ILE A 9 -0.87 -14.81 -1.92
CA ILE A 9 -2.09 -14.00 -1.83
C ILE A 9 -1.66 -12.55 -1.68
N LEU A 10 -2.09 -11.67 -2.60
CA LEU A 10 -1.96 -10.23 -2.46
C LEU A 10 -3.36 -9.64 -2.28
N PHE A 11 -3.59 -9.08 -1.10
CA PHE A 11 -4.88 -8.50 -0.71
C PHE A 11 -4.99 -7.07 -1.24
N PHE A 12 -6.08 -6.79 -1.96
CA PHE A 12 -6.61 -5.43 -2.09
C PHE A 12 -7.36 -5.13 -0.81
N THR A 13 -6.99 -4.05 -0.14
CA THR A 13 -7.36 -3.77 1.25
C THR A 13 -7.83 -2.32 1.26
N ALA A 14 -9.10 -2.09 1.63
CA ALA A 14 -9.78 -0.82 1.39
C ALA A 14 -10.73 -0.48 2.54
N CYS A 15 -10.66 0.76 3.02
CA CYS A 15 -11.41 1.24 4.16
C CYS A 15 -12.81 1.74 3.75
N SER A 16 -13.88 0.98 4.06
CA SER A 16 -15.25 1.33 3.65
C SER A 16 -16.37 0.82 4.56
N ILE A 17 -16.80 1.63 5.53
CA ILE A 17 -18.19 1.55 6.03
C ILE A 17 -18.84 2.94 6.10
N GLY A 18 -20.02 3.05 5.49
CA GLY A 18 -20.99 4.11 5.70
C GLY A 18 -22.34 3.44 5.88
N THR A 19 -23.17 3.94 6.78
CA THR A 19 -24.43 3.35 7.29
C THR A 19 -25.56 3.17 6.26
N GLU A 20 -25.26 3.17 4.96
CA GLU A 20 -26.17 2.72 3.92
C GLU A 20 -25.50 1.67 3.04
N ASN A 21 -26.09 0.47 3.07
CA ASN A 21 -25.75 -0.78 2.39
C ASN A 21 -24.78 -1.70 3.13
N SER A 22 -25.35 -2.73 3.76
CA SER A 22 -24.67 -4.02 3.97
C SER A 22 -24.29 -4.58 2.60
N VAL A 23 -23.07 -4.33 2.17
CA VAL A 23 -22.50 -5.07 1.04
C VAL A 23 -21.65 -6.17 1.67
N GLU A 24 -22.09 -7.41 1.45
CA GLU A 24 -21.31 -8.61 1.78
C GLU A 24 -19.89 -8.47 1.22
N GLU A 25 -18.96 -8.73 2.13
CA GLU A 25 -17.55 -9.03 1.94
C GLU A 25 -17.29 -9.80 0.63
N LEU A 26 -16.64 -9.17 -0.35
CA LEU A 26 -16.18 -9.85 -1.55
C LEU A 26 -14.68 -10.13 -1.44
N ILE A 27 -14.32 -11.21 -0.74
CA ILE A 27 -12.98 -11.81 -0.83
C ILE A 27 -12.86 -12.45 -2.22
N ILE A 28 -12.24 -11.76 -3.17
CA ILE A 28 -11.91 -12.38 -4.47
C ILE A 28 -10.58 -13.13 -4.35
N GLU A 29 -10.66 -14.44 -4.18
CA GLU A 29 -9.52 -15.36 -4.28
C GLU A 29 -9.21 -15.63 -5.76
N THR A 30 -8.32 -14.84 -6.37
CA THR A 30 -7.94 -15.04 -7.77
C THR A 30 -7.04 -16.28 -7.91
N THR A 31 -7.60 -17.36 -8.43
CA THR A 31 -6.86 -18.59 -8.75
C THR A 31 -6.06 -18.40 -10.04
N ILE A 32 -4.75 -18.20 -9.94
CA ILE A 32 -3.86 -18.18 -11.11
C ILE A 32 -3.60 -19.62 -11.56
N THR A 33 -4.26 -20.04 -12.63
CA THR A 33 -3.97 -21.33 -13.28
C THR A 33 -2.78 -21.15 -14.22
N SER A 34 -1.61 -21.70 -13.87
CA SER A 34 -0.48 -21.72 -14.79
C SER A 34 -0.74 -22.75 -15.91
N THR A 35 -1.05 -22.30 -17.12
CA THR A 35 -1.04 -23.17 -18.30
C THR A 35 0.41 -23.42 -18.73
N THR A 36 0.89 -24.64 -18.48
CA THR A 36 2.11 -25.19 -19.10
C THR A 36 1.94 -25.27 -20.63
N PRO A 37 2.90 -24.81 -21.45
CA PRO A 37 2.84 -25.06 -22.89
C PRO A 37 3.02 -26.56 -23.18
N SER A 38 2.07 -27.16 -23.90
CA SER A 38 2.21 -28.52 -24.42
C SER A 38 3.23 -28.55 -25.56
N THR A 39 4.24 -29.40 -25.41
CA THR A 39 5.23 -29.68 -26.46
C THR A 39 4.60 -30.52 -27.57
N THR A 40 4.34 -29.90 -28.72
CA THR A 40 3.94 -30.63 -29.93
C THR A 40 5.08 -30.59 -30.93
N THR A 41 5.66 -31.75 -31.19
CA THR A 41 6.68 -31.96 -32.23
C THR A 41 6.05 -31.80 -33.60
N SER A 42 6.55 -30.89 -34.43
CA SER A 42 6.26 -30.84 -35.86
C SER A 42 7.46 -30.29 -36.63
N THR A 43 7.75 -30.94 -37.75
CA THR A 43 8.96 -30.89 -38.56
C THR A 43 9.00 -29.73 -39.56
N THR A 44 10.20 -29.11 -39.69
CA THR A 44 10.81 -28.39 -40.83
C THR A 44 9.99 -27.43 -41.69
N THR A 45 10.45 -26.17 -41.78
CA THR A 45 11.01 -25.57 -43.02
C THR A 45 11.68 -24.23 -42.71
N THR A 46 12.85 -24.02 -43.31
CA THR A 46 13.76 -22.88 -43.13
C THR A 46 13.32 -21.68 -43.99
N SER A 47 13.28 -20.49 -43.41
CA SER A 47 13.33 -19.21 -44.13
C SER A 47 13.99 -18.15 -43.24
N PRO A 48 14.91 -17.32 -43.77
CA PRO A 48 15.64 -16.35 -42.97
C PRO A 48 14.74 -15.16 -42.65
N SER A 49 14.46 -14.94 -41.36
CA SER A 49 13.82 -13.70 -40.88
C SER A 49 14.85 -12.86 -40.13
N THR A 50 14.93 -11.60 -40.54
CA THR A 50 15.86 -10.59 -40.08
C THR A 50 15.60 -10.24 -38.61
N THR A 51 16.55 -10.53 -37.73
CA THR A 51 16.48 -10.14 -36.31
C THR A 51 16.62 -8.63 -36.19
N VAL A 52 15.49 -7.93 -35.99
CA VAL A 52 15.49 -6.55 -35.50
C VAL A 52 15.65 -6.61 -33.99
N THR A 53 16.84 -6.30 -33.50
CA THR A 53 17.12 -6.15 -32.07
C THR A 53 16.46 -4.86 -31.58
N THR A 54 15.20 -4.94 -31.14
CA THR A 54 14.57 -3.86 -30.37
C THR A 54 15.23 -3.84 -29.01
N SER A 55 16.15 -2.90 -28.81
CA SER A 55 16.66 -2.56 -27.48
C SER A 55 15.53 -1.89 -26.70
N THR A 56 14.81 -2.67 -25.90
CA THR A 56 13.98 -2.10 -24.83
C THR A 56 14.93 -1.42 -23.86
N THR A 57 15.05 -0.11 -24.00
CA THR A 57 15.73 0.71 -23.01
C THR A 57 14.79 0.73 -21.81
N THR A 58 15.05 -0.12 -20.82
CA THR A 58 14.38 -0.03 -19.53
C THR A 58 14.84 1.28 -18.90
N THR A 59 14.05 2.34 -19.09
CA THR A 59 14.23 3.58 -18.34
C THR A 59 13.92 3.23 -16.89
N THR A 60 14.94 2.91 -16.10
CA THR A 60 14.82 2.88 -14.65
C THR A 60 14.54 4.30 -14.21
N ILE A 61 13.25 4.60 -14.02
CA ILE A 61 12.80 5.82 -13.37
C ILE A 61 13.53 5.87 -12.02
N PRO A 62 14.31 6.93 -11.75
CA PRO A 62 15.01 7.04 -10.49
C PRO A 62 13.99 6.97 -9.36
N LYS A 63 14.34 6.21 -8.33
CA LYS A 63 13.61 5.89 -7.09
C LYS A 63 13.30 7.14 -6.23
N LYS A 64 13.06 8.29 -6.84
CA LYS A 64 13.06 9.63 -6.23
C LYS A 64 11.97 10.55 -6.77
N ILE A 65 10.87 10.01 -7.30
CA ILE A 65 9.58 10.74 -7.35
C ILE A 65 8.81 10.35 -6.09
N PHE A 66 9.41 10.64 -4.94
CA PHE A 66 8.65 10.63 -3.70
C PHE A 66 7.93 11.96 -3.66
N ILE A 67 6.60 11.97 -3.54
CA ILE A 67 5.94 13.08 -2.84
C ILE A 67 6.28 12.90 -1.35
N SER A 68 7.57 13.09 -1.06
CA SER A 68 8.08 13.33 0.28
C SER A 68 7.96 14.83 0.47
N MET A 69 6.81 15.22 1.01
CA MET A 69 6.58 16.32 1.94
C MET A 69 7.03 17.77 1.68
N ASP A 70 7.84 18.08 0.68
CA ASP A 70 8.26 19.46 0.46
C ASP A 70 7.44 20.12 -0.65
N HIS A 71 7.05 21.38 -0.39
CA HIS A 71 6.73 22.29 -1.48
C HIS A 71 7.98 22.40 -2.38
N PRO A 72 7.87 22.38 -3.72
CA PRO A 72 9.04 22.28 -4.61
C PRO A 72 10.01 23.47 -4.54
N SER A 73 9.70 24.53 -3.77
CA SER A 73 10.64 25.62 -3.52
C SER A 73 11.80 25.28 -2.58
N GLU A 74 11.73 24.16 -1.84
CA GLU A 74 12.72 23.84 -0.79
C GLU A 74 13.54 22.56 -1.05
N ARG A 75 13.33 21.89 -2.19
CA ARG A 75 14.10 20.68 -2.55
C ARG A 75 15.14 20.97 -3.62
N GLU A 76 16.42 20.95 -3.24
CA GLU A 76 17.55 21.23 -4.15
C GLU A 76 17.69 20.22 -5.32
N ASP A 77 17.00 19.07 -5.26
CA ASP A 77 17.12 17.98 -6.23
C ASP A 77 15.99 17.90 -7.26
N ILE A 78 15.02 18.82 -7.24
CA ILE A 78 14.00 18.90 -8.30
C ILE A 78 14.56 19.85 -9.36
N PRO A 79 14.76 19.40 -10.61
CA PRO A 79 15.10 20.31 -11.70
C PRO A 79 14.03 21.40 -11.71
N ASN A 80 14.46 22.66 -11.65
CA ASN A 80 13.63 23.87 -11.57
C ASN A 80 12.79 24.13 -12.84
N SER A 81 12.22 23.08 -13.43
CA SER A 81 11.27 23.11 -14.51
C SER A 81 9.93 22.62 -13.96
N ASN A 82 8.99 23.54 -13.82
CA ASN A 82 7.57 23.31 -13.57
C ASN A 82 6.87 22.37 -14.60
N LEU A 83 7.63 21.65 -15.45
CA LEU A 83 7.11 20.68 -16.41
C LEU A 83 7.05 19.24 -15.85
N GLY A 84 7.78 18.86 -14.80
CA GLY A 84 7.82 17.44 -14.38
C GLY A 84 6.74 17.00 -13.38
N TYR A 85 6.33 17.90 -12.48
CA TYR A 85 5.41 17.59 -11.39
C TYR A 85 3.93 17.70 -11.81
N GLY A 86 3.59 18.73 -12.60
CA GLY A 86 2.26 18.83 -13.22
C GLY A 86 1.96 17.58 -14.04
N ASP A 87 2.91 17.18 -14.89
CA ASP A 87 2.84 15.94 -15.66
C ASP A 87 2.66 14.69 -14.78
N PHE A 88 3.22 14.65 -13.56
CA PHE A 88 3.04 13.50 -12.64
C PHE A 88 1.64 13.48 -12.02
N ILE A 89 1.15 14.62 -11.53
CA ILE A 89 -0.20 14.72 -10.98
C ILE A 89 -1.26 14.42 -12.05
N GLU A 90 -1.05 14.88 -13.28
CA GLU A 90 -1.91 14.57 -14.43
C GLU A 90 -1.95 13.06 -14.77
N ARG A 91 -0.94 12.28 -14.35
CA ARG A 91 -0.94 10.81 -14.51
C ARG A 91 -1.67 10.07 -13.38
N LEU A 92 -2.12 10.75 -12.33
CA LEU A 92 -2.87 10.14 -11.23
C LEU A 92 -4.38 10.21 -11.56
N PRO A 93 -5.02 9.11 -11.99
CA PRO A 93 -6.35 9.13 -12.62
C PRO A 93 -7.51 9.52 -11.70
N GLY A 94 -7.26 9.66 -10.40
CA GLY A 94 -8.27 10.01 -9.40
C GLY A 94 -7.79 11.08 -8.43
N TYR A 95 -6.80 11.90 -8.82
CA TYR A 95 -6.34 13.01 -7.98
C TYR A 95 -7.48 14.01 -7.73
N GLU A 96 -7.77 14.27 -6.45
CA GLU A 96 -8.84 15.19 -6.01
C GLU A 96 -8.25 16.49 -5.43
N GLY A 97 -6.97 16.49 -5.07
CA GLY A 97 -6.48 17.42 -4.08
C GLY A 97 -6.37 18.89 -4.47
N ASP A 98 -6.86 19.74 -3.57
CA ASP A 98 -6.59 21.17 -3.54
C ASP A 98 -5.46 21.56 -2.55
N VAL A 99 -5.13 22.86 -2.50
CA VAL A 99 -4.02 23.36 -1.68
C VAL A 99 -4.26 23.16 -0.17
N ILE A 100 -5.51 23.30 0.29
CA ILE A 100 -5.89 23.24 1.70
C ILE A 100 -5.92 21.79 2.17
N GLU A 101 -6.55 20.90 1.42
CA GLU A 101 -6.67 19.49 1.76
C GLU A 101 -5.32 18.78 1.70
N ASN A 102 -4.48 19.10 0.71
CA ASN A 102 -3.10 18.60 0.67
C ASN A 102 -2.26 19.08 1.87
N LEU A 103 -2.52 20.30 2.37
CA LEU A 103 -1.87 20.78 3.58
C LEU A 103 -2.38 20.02 4.81
N GLU A 104 -3.67 19.76 4.91
CA GLU A 104 -4.27 18.99 6.01
C GLU A 104 -3.68 17.58 6.11
N ILE A 105 -3.63 16.85 4.99
CA ILE A 105 -2.99 15.51 4.92
C ILE A 105 -1.53 15.59 5.37
N ARG A 106 -0.79 16.62 4.93
CA ARG A 106 0.61 16.80 5.31
C ARG A 106 0.80 17.03 6.81
N LEU A 107 -0.05 17.86 7.41
CA LEU A 107 -0.01 18.11 8.85
C LEU A 107 -0.33 16.83 9.62
N ALA A 108 -1.34 16.08 9.21
CA ALA A 108 -1.69 14.80 9.81
C ALA A 108 -0.54 13.77 9.71
N ILE A 109 0.12 13.66 8.56
CA ILE A 109 1.32 12.79 8.40
C ILE A 109 2.43 13.20 9.37
N ASN A 110 2.64 14.50 9.61
CA ASN A 110 3.65 14.97 10.56
C ASN A 110 3.34 14.61 12.01
N GLU A 111 2.07 14.49 12.35
CA GLU A 111 1.59 14.12 13.68
C GLU A 111 1.55 12.60 13.91
N LEU A 112 1.68 11.79 12.85
CA LEU A 112 1.71 10.33 12.98
C LEU A 112 2.84 9.87 13.92
N PRO A 113 2.60 8.79 14.68
CA PRO A 113 3.64 8.18 15.50
C PRO A 113 4.74 7.56 14.62
N ASP A 114 5.97 7.55 15.12
CA ASP A 114 6.97 6.62 14.60
C ASP A 114 6.56 5.20 15.01
N PRO A 115 6.67 4.19 14.13
CA PRO A 115 7.41 4.18 12.85
C PRO A 115 6.63 4.64 11.60
N PHE A 116 5.33 4.91 11.71
CA PHE A 116 4.46 5.12 10.53
C PHE A 116 4.80 6.39 9.79
N ARG A 117 5.04 7.47 10.53
CA ARG A 117 5.50 8.73 9.96
C ARG A 117 6.72 8.56 9.07
N THR A 118 7.78 7.91 9.56
CA THR A 118 9.02 7.69 8.80
C THR A 118 8.76 6.99 7.46
N ILE A 119 7.95 5.92 7.46
CA ILE A 119 7.62 5.19 6.23
C ILE A 119 6.88 6.08 5.22
N LEU A 120 5.92 6.87 5.70
CA LEU A 120 5.14 7.77 4.86
C LEU A 120 5.97 8.94 4.34
N LYS A 121 6.99 9.38 5.08
CA LYS A 121 7.91 10.43 4.61
C LYS A 121 8.93 9.94 3.60
N GLU A 122 9.38 8.69 3.72
CA GLU A 122 10.58 8.22 3.01
C GLU A 122 10.30 7.21 1.89
N GLU A 123 9.21 6.44 1.98
CA GLU A 123 9.01 5.26 1.14
C GLU A 123 7.66 5.17 0.44
N ILE A 124 6.64 5.88 0.93
CA ILE A 124 5.27 5.81 0.41
C ILE A 124 4.88 7.13 -0.25
N LEU A 125 4.25 7.02 -1.42
CA LEU A 125 3.57 8.13 -2.08
C LEU A 125 2.21 8.36 -1.42
N VAL A 126 1.98 9.50 -0.75
CA VAL A 126 0.62 9.82 -0.28
C VAL A 126 -0.07 10.72 -1.30
N VAL A 127 -1.25 10.31 -1.75
CA VAL A 127 -2.07 10.98 -2.78
C VAL A 127 -3.37 11.45 -2.15
N ASN A 128 -3.72 12.72 -2.33
CA ASN A 128 -5.09 13.19 -2.14
C ASN A 128 -5.90 12.83 -3.39
N GLY A 129 -6.67 11.75 -3.31
CA GLY A 129 -7.47 11.28 -4.42
C GLY A 129 -8.23 9.99 -4.18
N CYS A 130 -9.19 9.78 -5.06
CA CYS A 130 -10.00 8.58 -5.15
C CYS A 130 -9.23 7.48 -5.89
N HIS A 131 -8.85 6.43 -5.19
CA HIS A 131 -8.14 5.30 -5.80
C HIS A 131 -8.97 4.67 -6.94
N PRO A 132 -8.40 4.49 -8.15
CA PRO A 132 -9.14 4.05 -9.33
C PRO A 132 -9.79 2.67 -9.17
N TYR A 133 -9.01 1.64 -8.80
CA TYR A 133 -9.56 0.30 -8.60
C TYR A 133 -10.52 0.18 -7.41
N GLY A 134 -10.17 0.79 -6.26
CA GLY A 134 -11.07 0.87 -5.10
C GLY A 134 -12.44 1.46 -5.47
N LYS A 135 -12.46 2.52 -6.27
CA LYS A 135 -13.72 3.11 -6.78
C LYS A 135 -14.55 2.11 -7.58
N VAL A 136 -13.92 1.35 -8.46
CA VAL A 136 -14.59 0.33 -9.28
C VAL A 136 -15.18 -0.77 -8.40
N LEU A 137 -14.39 -1.31 -7.46
CA LEU A 137 -14.83 -2.39 -6.57
C LEU A 137 -15.99 -1.97 -5.67
N PHE A 138 -15.89 -0.81 -5.03
CA PHE A 138 -16.86 -0.36 -4.02
C PHE A 138 -17.95 0.55 -4.60
N LYS A 139 -17.90 0.84 -5.91
CA LYS A 139 -18.80 1.77 -6.63
C LYS A 139 -18.85 3.18 -6.02
N ARG A 140 -17.82 3.54 -5.25
CA ARG A 140 -17.65 4.83 -4.57
C ARG A 140 -16.19 5.02 -4.20
N CYS A 141 -15.76 6.27 -4.01
CA CYS A 141 -14.48 6.56 -3.41
C CYS A 141 -14.48 6.07 -1.95
N VAL A 142 -13.54 5.20 -1.63
CA VAL A 142 -13.32 4.69 -0.27
C VAL A 142 -12.52 5.71 0.53
N TYR A 143 -12.54 5.64 1.87
CA TYR A 143 -11.90 6.69 2.68
C TYR A 143 -10.38 6.72 2.52
N GLY A 144 -9.76 5.54 2.48
CA GLY A 144 -8.33 5.34 2.31
C GLY A 144 -8.03 4.00 1.62
N VAL A 145 -6.89 3.92 0.91
CA VAL A 145 -6.33 2.68 0.35
C VAL A 145 -4.81 2.74 0.36
N PHE A 146 -4.16 1.75 0.96
CA PHE A 146 -2.78 1.41 0.66
C PHE A 146 -2.70 0.53 -0.60
N ASP A 147 -2.05 1.04 -1.64
CA ASP A 147 -1.81 0.36 -2.90
C ASP A 147 -0.32 -0.02 -3.05
N PRO A 148 0.04 -1.29 -2.77
CA PRO A 148 1.43 -1.74 -2.88
C PRO A 148 1.89 -1.93 -4.34
N LEU A 149 0.98 -2.03 -5.32
CA LEU A 149 1.33 -2.43 -6.69
C LEU A 149 1.02 -1.40 -7.78
N GLY A 150 0.26 -0.35 -7.49
CA GLY A 150 -0.07 0.68 -8.48
C GLY A 150 -1.17 0.20 -9.41
N TYR A 151 -2.34 -0.11 -8.88
CA TYR A 151 -3.47 -0.62 -9.63
C TYR A 151 -4.24 0.49 -10.36
N ASP A 152 -4.65 0.23 -11.60
CA ASP A 152 -5.55 1.08 -12.39
C ASP A 152 -7.02 0.65 -12.25
N GLU A 153 -7.93 1.31 -12.96
CA GLU A 153 -9.38 1.04 -12.89
C GLU A 153 -9.77 -0.33 -13.45
N ASP A 154 -8.99 -0.89 -14.37
CA ASP A 154 -9.20 -2.21 -14.96
C ASP A 154 -8.60 -3.34 -14.10
N GLY A 155 -7.86 -2.99 -13.04
CA GLY A 155 -7.17 -3.92 -12.15
C GLY A 155 -5.80 -4.38 -12.66
N ASN A 156 -5.25 -3.73 -13.70
CA ASN A 156 -3.84 -3.93 -14.05
C ASN A 156 -2.96 -3.19 -13.03
N TYR A 157 -1.74 -3.67 -12.83
CA TYR A 157 -0.82 -3.13 -11.84
C TYR A 157 0.59 -2.92 -12.39
N GLY A 158 1.43 -2.21 -11.64
CA GLY A 158 2.79 -1.84 -12.02
C GLY A 158 2.91 -0.41 -12.53
N ASN A 159 1.90 0.42 -12.27
CA ASN A 159 1.92 1.84 -12.64
C ASN A 159 2.87 2.65 -11.74
N ASP A 160 3.22 3.86 -12.19
CA ASP A 160 4.16 4.78 -11.52
C ASP A 160 3.78 5.10 -10.06
N TRP A 161 2.49 4.96 -9.70
CA TRP A 161 1.97 5.22 -8.35
C TRP A 161 1.97 3.99 -7.43
N SER A 162 2.68 2.91 -7.76
CA SER A 162 2.89 1.80 -6.81
C SER A 162 3.50 2.27 -5.49
N LEU A 163 3.22 1.55 -4.40
CA LEU A 163 3.60 1.95 -3.03
C LEU A 163 3.01 3.32 -2.66
N SER A 164 1.71 3.46 -2.83
CA SER A 164 0.98 4.67 -2.49
C SER A 164 -0.08 4.45 -1.42
N ILE A 165 -0.42 5.52 -0.70
CA ILE A 165 -1.63 5.62 0.09
C ILE A 165 -2.50 6.70 -0.54
N TRP A 166 -3.74 6.35 -0.87
CA TRP A 166 -4.73 7.25 -1.44
C TRP A 166 -5.73 7.63 -0.36
N ILE A 167 -5.86 8.92 -0.08
CA ILE A 167 -6.88 9.48 0.83
C ILE A 167 -7.84 10.27 -0.03
N SER A 168 -9.11 9.89 -0.06
CA SER A 168 -10.11 10.63 -0.86
C SER A 168 -10.66 11.83 -0.10
N ASP A 169 -11.32 12.73 -0.83
CA ASP A 169 -12.12 13.83 -0.25
C ASP A 169 -13.16 13.29 0.75
N ARG A 170 -13.72 12.11 0.47
CA ARG A 170 -14.63 11.43 1.40
C ARG A 170 -13.93 11.07 2.71
N GLY A 171 -12.67 10.64 2.64
CA GLY A 171 -11.80 10.39 3.80
C GLY A 171 -11.59 11.64 4.63
N LEU A 172 -11.23 12.76 3.99
CA LEU A 172 -11.05 14.05 4.64
C LEU A 172 -12.34 14.55 5.31
N GLN A 173 -13.45 14.57 4.57
CA GLN A 173 -14.74 15.05 5.03
C GLN A 173 -15.37 14.19 6.14
N SER A 174 -14.86 12.99 6.37
CA SER A 174 -15.32 12.13 7.48
C SER A 174 -14.93 12.69 8.86
N GLY A 175 -13.92 13.57 8.92
CA GLY A 175 -13.33 14.04 10.18
C GLY A 175 -12.49 12.98 10.90
N GLN A 176 -12.18 11.86 10.24
CA GLN A 176 -11.42 10.72 10.80
C GLN A 176 -10.03 10.55 10.16
N LEU A 177 -9.49 11.61 9.55
CA LEU A 177 -8.24 11.56 8.77
C LEU A 177 -7.08 10.88 9.52
N ASN A 178 -6.90 11.20 10.80
CA ASN A 178 -5.81 10.63 11.61
C ASN A 178 -5.95 9.12 11.77
N ASP A 179 -7.15 8.62 12.06
CA ASP A 179 -7.41 7.19 12.25
C ASP A 179 -7.30 6.45 10.89
N ILE A 180 -7.79 7.05 9.81
CA ILE A 180 -7.61 6.54 8.43
C ILE A 180 -6.12 6.43 8.09
N LEU A 181 -5.32 7.47 8.33
CA LEU A 181 -3.89 7.46 8.04
C LEU A 181 -3.14 6.42 8.87
N ILE A 182 -3.49 6.24 10.15
CA ILE A 182 -2.90 5.18 10.98
C ILE A 182 -3.24 3.80 10.40
N HIS A 183 -4.48 3.59 9.96
CA HIS A 183 -4.92 2.35 9.31
C HIS A 183 -4.13 2.04 8.04
N GLU A 184 -4.10 2.99 7.10
CA GLU A 184 -3.41 2.77 5.81
C GLU A 184 -1.88 2.67 6.00
N ALA A 185 -1.31 3.45 6.92
CA ALA A 185 0.11 3.32 7.27
C ALA A 185 0.44 1.98 7.93
N ALA A 186 -0.50 1.37 8.66
CA ALA A 186 -0.33 0.04 9.22
C ALA A 186 -0.21 -1.03 8.12
N HIS A 187 -0.97 -0.92 7.04
CA HIS A 187 -0.79 -1.79 5.86
C HIS A 187 0.58 -1.61 5.22
N ALA A 188 1.02 -0.36 5.04
CA ALA A 188 2.37 -0.08 4.53
C ALA A 188 3.46 -0.65 5.45
N TYR A 189 3.33 -0.48 6.77
CA TYR A 189 4.26 -1.02 7.77
C TYR A 189 4.27 -2.56 7.76
N SER A 190 3.10 -3.18 7.69
CA SER A 190 2.94 -4.64 7.55
C SER A 190 3.67 -5.17 6.31
N TYR A 191 3.47 -4.49 5.17
CA TYR A 191 4.05 -4.87 3.88
C TYR A 191 5.57 -4.66 3.81
N LEU A 192 6.06 -3.50 4.26
CA LEU A 192 7.46 -3.09 4.11
C LEU A 192 8.36 -3.57 5.25
N ARG A 193 7.84 -3.62 6.49
CA ARG A 193 8.63 -3.95 7.68
C ARG A 193 8.31 -5.32 8.25
N LEU A 194 7.04 -5.61 8.53
CA LEU A 194 6.69 -6.86 9.23
C LEU A 194 6.86 -8.11 8.37
N ARG A 195 6.75 -7.97 7.06
CA ARG A 195 6.96 -9.06 6.10
C ARG A 195 8.39 -9.61 6.15
N THR A 196 9.38 -8.75 6.37
CA THR A 196 10.80 -9.09 6.35
C THR A 196 11.39 -9.25 7.76
N CYS A 197 10.83 -8.57 8.75
CA CYS A 197 11.18 -8.71 10.16
C CYS A 197 10.82 -10.11 10.68
N LYS A 198 11.83 -10.89 11.05
CA LYS A 198 11.66 -12.29 11.50
C LYS A 198 11.81 -12.39 13.00
N ALA A 199 10.84 -13.00 13.68
CA ALA A 199 10.96 -13.38 15.07
C ALA A 199 12.02 -14.49 15.25
N PRO A 200 12.55 -14.70 16.47
CA PRO A 200 13.33 -15.88 16.79
C PRO A 200 12.58 -17.15 16.37
N GLY A 201 13.18 -17.96 15.50
CA GLY A 201 12.51 -19.09 14.84
C GLY A 201 12.23 -18.89 13.35
N GLY A 202 12.46 -17.69 12.81
CA GLY A 202 12.52 -17.42 11.36
C GLY A 202 11.19 -17.05 10.70
N GLU A 203 10.08 -17.07 11.44
CA GLU A 203 8.78 -16.62 10.95
C GLU A 203 8.66 -15.08 10.97
N SER A 204 7.99 -14.50 9.96
CA SER A 204 7.77 -13.04 9.92
C SER A 204 6.74 -12.58 10.93
N TYR A 205 6.97 -11.41 11.52
CA TYR A 205 5.99 -10.76 12.38
C TYR A 205 4.67 -10.46 11.66
N ARG A 206 4.68 -10.26 10.33
CA ARG A 206 3.42 -10.15 9.56
C ARG A 206 2.55 -11.40 9.73
N ASN A 207 3.13 -12.58 9.57
CA ASN A 207 2.39 -13.84 9.67
C ASN A 207 1.93 -14.09 11.12
N LEU A 208 2.78 -13.77 12.09
CA LEU A 208 2.45 -13.87 13.51
C LEU A 208 1.29 -12.94 13.87
N ALA A 209 1.34 -11.69 13.40
CA ALA A 209 0.31 -10.68 13.61
C ALA A 209 -1.02 -11.09 12.96
N HIS A 210 -1.00 -11.52 11.70
CA HIS A 210 -2.19 -12.00 11.00
C HIS A 210 -2.86 -13.16 11.74
N ARG A 211 -2.09 -14.14 12.22
CA ARG A 211 -2.66 -15.23 13.03
C ARG A 211 -3.20 -14.76 14.38
N LYS A 212 -2.57 -13.76 14.99
CA LYS A 212 -2.97 -13.25 16.31
C LYS A 212 -4.25 -12.42 16.24
N PHE A 213 -4.42 -11.63 15.18
CA PHE A 213 -5.48 -10.63 15.07
C PHE A 213 -6.54 -10.96 14.02
N GLY A 214 -6.34 -12.02 13.22
CA GLY A 214 -7.34 -12.50 12.27
C GLY A 214 -7.22 -11.92 10.86
N GLY A 215 -6.05 -11.38 10.48
CA GLY A 215 -5.80 -10.92 9.12
C GLY A 215 -5.11 -9.55 9.04
N GLU A 216 -5.06 -9.01 7.83
CA GLU A 216 -4.41 -7.74 7.50
C GLU A 216 -5.25 -6.53 7.96
N GLU A 217 -6.56 -6.53 7.68
CA GLU A 217 -7.48 -5.45 8.06
C GLU A 217 -7.60 -5.31 9.59
N ASN A 218 -7.84 -6.43 10.28
CA ASN A 218 -7.88 -6.44 11.75
C ASN A 218 -6.54 -5.99 12.35
N LEU A 219 -5.40 -6.32 11.74
CA LEU A 219 -4.11 -5.84 12.20
C LEU A 219 -4.01 -4.32 12.08
N ALA A 220 -4.49 -3.72 10.99
CA ALA A 220 -4.48 -2.27 10.82
C ALA A 220 -5.36 -1.56 11.86
N ASP A 221 -6.57 -2.05 12.12
CA ASP A 221 -7.43 -1.53 13.18
C ASP A 221 -6.79 -1.68 14.58
N ILE A 222 -6.05 -2.78 14.84
CA ILE A 222 -5.31 -2.96 16.10
C ILE A 222 -4.25 -1.86 16.28
N PHE A 223 -3.61 -1.41 15.19
CA PHE A 223 -2.68 -0.27 15.26
C PHE A 223 -3.41 1.05 15.54
N VAL A 224 -4.59 1.28 14.97
CA VAL A 224 -5.44 2.44 15.29
C VAL A 224 -5.69 2.51 16.80
N TYR A 225 -6.16 1.41 17.39
CA TYR A 225 -6.38 1.35 18.84
C TYR A 225 -5.08 1.48 19.65
N TYR A 226 -3.98 0.87 19.20
CA TYR A 226 -2.69 0.93 19.89
C TYR A 226 -2.19 2.37 20.06
N PHE A 227 -2.37 3.19 19.01
CA PHE A 227 -1.98 4.61 19.01
C PHE A 227 -3.06 5.55 19.55
N GLY A 228 -4.19 5.02 20.03
CA GLY A 228 -5.23 5.78 20.74
C GLY A 228 -6.35 6.32 19.86
N GLY A 229 -6.39 5.93 18.58
CA GLY A 229 -7.53 6.13 17.70
C GLY A 229 -8.73 5.29 18.12
N LYS A 230 -9.89 5.58 17.54
CA LYS A 230 -11.16 4.92 17.89
C LYS A 230 -12.02 4.55 16.69
N TRP A 231 -11.75 5.15 15.54
CA TRP A 231 -12.51 4.92 14.32
C TRP A 231 -11.84 3.79 13.51
N THR A 232 -12.53 2.66 13.43
CA THR A 232 -12.08 1.41 12.82
C THR A 232 -13.19 0.80 11.98
N ASN A 233 -12.87 -0.14 11.09
CA ASN A 233 -13.86 -0.68 10.14
C ASN A 233 -14.17 -2.17 10.33
N TYR A 234 -13.27 -2.93 10.96
CA TYR A 234 -13.33 -4.39 10.99
C TYR A 234 -13.42 -4.96 12.40
N ILE A 235 -12.87 -4.25 13.38
CA ILE A 235 -13.02 -4.58 14.80
C ILE A 235 -13.52 -3.37 15.58
N GLU A 236 -14.47 -3.62 16.48
CA GLU A 236 -15.00 -2.62 17.40
C GLU A 236 -14.61 -3.01 18.83
N LEU A 237 -13.73 -2.21 19.43
CA LEU A 237 -13.23 -2.38 20.80
C LEU A 237 -13.46 -1.08 21.58
N GLU A 238 -13.83 -1.22 22.86
CA GLU A 238 -13.83 -0.08 23.79
C GLU A 238 -12.40 0.32 24.17
N VAL A 239 -11.52 -0.69 24.36
CA VAL A 239 -10.11 -0.52 24.70
C VAL A 239 -9.29 -1.70 24.19
N LEU A 240 -8.07 -1.43 23.72
CA LEU A 240 -7.13 -2.50 23.37
C LEU A 240 -6.66 -3.23 24.64
N ALA A 241 -6.85 -4.55 24.67
CA ALA A 241 -6.42 -5.39 25.77
C ALA A 241 -4.92 -5.22 26.08
N ILE A 242 -4.55 -5.26 27.36
CA ILE A 242 -3.18 -4.97 27.83
C ILE A 242 -2.16 -5.92 27.19
N ASP A 243 -2.51 -7.19 27.00
CA ASP A 243 -1.65 -8.17 26.37
C ASP A 243 -1.44 -7.88 24.88
N TYR A 244 -2.47 -7.41 24.17
CA TYR A 244 -2.36 -7.00 22.77
C TYR A 244 -1.52 -5.74 22.65
N ARG A 245 -1.75 -4.75 23.52
CA ARG A 245 -0.95 -3.52 23.55
C ARG A 245 0.52 -3.80 23.80
N ARG A 246 0.84 -4.65 24.77
CA ARG A 246 2.22 -5.08 25.04
C ARG A 246 2.82 -5.79 23.84
N TRP A 247 2.09 -6.73 23.23
CA TRP A 247 2.58 -7.50 22.08
C TRP A 247 2.90 -6.60 20.88
N VAL A 248 2.01 -5.65 20.56
CA VAL A 248 2.23 -4.69 19.46
C VAL A 248 3.45 -3.83 19.74
N GLY A 249 3.59 -3.28 20.96
CA GLY A 249 4.74 -2.45 21.32
C GLY A 249 6.07 -3.22 21.28
N GLU A 250 6.11 -4.44 21.79
CA GLU A 250 7.30 -5.30 21.73
C GLU A 250 7.67 -5.66 20.28
N MET A 251 6.68 -5.95 19.45
CA MET A 251 6.88 -6.26 18.03
C MET A 251 7.42 -5.05 17.25
N ILE A 252 6.86 -3.84 17.47
CA ILE A 252 7.37 -2.60 16.84
C ILE A 252 8.84 -2.40 17.22
N ALA A 253 9.14 -2.40 18.53
CA ALA A 253 10.50 -2.16 19.03
C ALA A 253 11.50 -3.19 18.48
N TYR A 254 11.11 -4.47 18.43
CA TYR A 254 11.95 -5.52 17.85
C TYR A 254 12.19 -5.29 16.36
N CYS A 255 11.15 -4.98 15.59
CA CYS A 255 11.27 -4.83 14.14
C CYS A 255 12.03 -3.57 13.73
N GLU A 256 11.96 -2.50 14.52
CA GLU A 256 12.82 -1.32 14.30
C GLU A 256 14.29 -1.69 14.44
N LEU A 257 14.68 -2.37 15.53
CA LEU A 257 16.05 -2.84 15.74
C LEU A 257 16.50 -3.80 14.63
N TYR A 258 15.65 -4.78 14.28
CA TYR A 258 15.95 -5.75 13.23
C TYR A 258 16.22 -5.10 11.87
N ASN A 259 15.45 -4.07 11.51
CA ASN A 259 15.60 -3.39 10.23
C ASN A 259 16.81 -2.44 10.20
N LEU A 260 17.20 -1.86 11.34
CA LEU A 260 18.43 -1.08 11.47
C LEU A 260 19.67 -1.95 11.22
N GLU A 261 19.75 -3.12 11.86
CA GLU A 261 20.89 -4.05 11.73
C GLU A 261 21.05 -4.62 10.32
N LYS A 262 19.96 -4.75 9.55
CA LYS A 262 20.02 -5.23 8.16
C LYS A 262 20.51 -4.20 7.16
N ASN A 263 20.41 -2.91 7.49
CA ASN A 263 20.77 -1.80 6.62
C ASN A 263 22.20 -1.28 6.89
N THR A 264 22.90 -1.84 7.88
CA THR A 264 24.34 -1.67 8.15
C THR A 264 25.16 -2.81 7.57
#